data_AF-A0A239N0X5-F1
#
_entry.id   AF-A0A239N0X5-F1
#
_cell.length_a   1.000
_cell.length_b   1.000
_cell.length_c   1.000
_cell.angle_alpha   90.00
_cell.angle_beta   90.00
_cell.angle_gamma   90.00
#
_symmetry.space_group_name_H-M   'P 1'
#
loop_
_entity.id
_entity.type
_entity.pdbx_description
1 polymer ?
#
loop_
_entity_poly.entity_id
_entity_poly.type
_entity_poly.pdbx_seq_one_letter_code
_entity_poly.pdbx_strand_id
1 'polypeptide(L)'
;MGESQRRPVQGEHRYEQEVGSAREHEERPGRSLVTTDHEAIRRWADERGAEPSTVPGSDYGGRPGRLLFDFPGYGGERLEHISWDDWFRTFDERGLNFIYQEHRKDGSQSNFFQLENPHGGDGG
;
A
#
# COMPACT_ATOMS: atom_id res chain seq x y z
N MET A 1 -13.08 7.79 -19.20
CA MET A 1 -11.97 6.80 -19.24
C MET A 1 -10.92 7.39 -18.33
N GLY A 2 -10.97 7.04 -17.04
CA GLY A 2 -10.04 7.59 -16.05
C GLY A 2 -8.67 7.00 -16.30
N GLU A 3 -7.68 7.86 -16.45
CA GLU A 3 -6.30 7.46 -16.67
C GLU A 3 -5.79 6.87 -15.35
N SER A 4 -5.79 5.54 -15.23
CA SER A 4 -5.16 4.86 -14.10
C SER A 4 -3.68 5.25 -14.13
N GLN A 5 -3.29 6.15 -13.21
CA GLN A 5 -1.90 6.54 -13.00
C GLN A 5 -1.17 5.33 -12.44
N ARG A 6 -0.68 4.50 -13.36
CA ARG A 6 0.03 3.26 -13.06
C ARG A 6 1.47 3.42 -13.47
N ARG A 7 2.37 3.12 -12.53
CA ARG A 7 3.80 2.96 -12.82
C ARG A 7 4.13 1.47 -12.84
N PRO A 8 5.06 0.99 -13.66
CA PRO A 8 5.50 -0.40 -13.56
C PRO A 8 6.04 -0.65 -12.14
N VAL A 9 5.69 -1.79 -11.55
CA VAL A 9 6.32 -2.28 -10.32
C VAL A 9 7.82 -2.40 -10.60
N GLN A 10 8.64 -1.86 -9.71
CA GLN A 10 10.11 -1.85 -9.88
C GLN A 10 10.73 -2.81 -8.87
N GLY A 11 11.76 -3.58 -9.24
CA GLY A 11 12.41 -4.54 -8.34
C GLY A 11 12.19 -6.00 -8.76
N GLU A 12 12.91 -6.93 -8.13
CA GLU A 12 12.79 -8.37 -8.39
C GLU A 12 11.81 -9.01 -7.40
N HIS A 13 10.53 -9.02 -7.73
CA HIS A 13 9.47 -9.60 -6.90
C HIS A 13 9.34 -11.11 -7.19
N ARG A 14 10.30 -11.89 -6.70
CA ARG A 14 10.34 -13.35 -6.94
C ARG A 14 9.21 -14.10 -6.23
N TYR A 15 8.58 -13.50 -5.23
CA TYR A 15 7.56 -14.13 -4.38
C TYR A 15 6.21 -13.43 -4.41
N GLU A 16 6.17 -12.12 -4.69
CA GLU A 16 4.92 -11.39 -4.84
C GLU A 16 4.34 -11.51 -6.25
N GLN A 17 3.02 -11.61 -6.32
CA GLN A 17 2.31 -11.55 -7.58
C GLN A 17 2.03 -10.09 -7.94
N GLU A 18 2.52 -9.66 -9.09
CA GLU A 18 2.24 -8.33 -9.63
C GLU A 18 0.76 -8.23 -10.02
N VAL A 19 0.05 -7.32 -9.38
CA VAL A 19 -1.35 -7.01 -9.67
C VAL A 19 -1.38 -5.74 -10.51
N GLY A 20 -1.61 -5.93 -11.81
CA GLY A 20 -1.64 -4.83 -12.78
C GLY A 20 -2.99 -4.12 -12.89
N SER A 21 -4.00 -4.55 -12.12
CA SER A 21 -5.36 -4.03 -12.20
C SER A 21 -6.14 -4.26 -10.91
N ALA A 22 -7.00 -3.29 -10.54
CA ALA A 22 -7.87 -3.37 -9.36
C ALA A 22 -8.88 -4.55 -9.33
N ARG A 23 -8.95 -5.32 -10.43
CA ARG A 23 -9.85 -6.48 -10.62
C ARG A 23 -9.11 -7.81 -10.47
N GLU A 24 -7.79 -7.75 -10.39
CA GLU A 24 -6.93 -8.91 -10.35
C GLU A 24 -6.66 -9.24 -8.89
N HIS A 25 -7.05 -10.46 -8.51
CA HIS A 25 -7.04 -10.95 -7.14
C HIS A 25 -5.94 -12.00 -6.97
N GLU A 26 -5.55 -12.28 -5.71
CA GLU A 26 -4.57 -13.32 -5.42
C GLU A 26 -4.96 -14.65 -6.07
N GLU A 27 -4.02 -15.27 -6.79
CA GLU A 27 -4.28 -16.60 -7.37
C GLU A 27 -4.45 -17.69 -6.31
N ARG A 28 -3.91 -17.47 -5.09
CA ARG A 28 -4.05 -18.38 -3.96
C ARG A 28 -4.07 -17.63 -2.63
N PRO A 29 -4.95 -18.02 -1.69
CA PRO A 29 -5.01 -17.43 -0.35
C PRO A 29 -3.66 -17.49 0.38
N GLY A 30 -3.25 -16.36 0.96
CA GLY A 30 -1.99 -16.22 1.69
C GLY A 30 -0.81 -15.78 0.82
N ARG A 31 -1.05 -15.39 -0.43
CA ARG A 31 -0.01 -14.87 -1.32
C ARG A 31 0.08 -13.35 -1.16
N SER A 32 1.30 -12.83 -1.07
CA SER A 32 1.54 -11.39 -1.13
C SER A 32 1.39 -10.92 -2.57
N LEU A 33 0.67 -9.82 -2.75
CA LEU A 33 0.45 -9.13 -4.00
C LEU A 33 1.24 -7.84 -3.97
N VAL A 34 1.74 -7.40 -5.11
CA VAL A 34 2.42 -6.11 -5.25
C VAL A 34 1.70 -5.30 -6.31
N THR A 35 1.39 -4.05 -6.00
CA THR A 35 0.80 -3.12 -6.95
C THR A 35 1.36 -1.72 -6.74
N THR A 36 1.24 -0.91 -7.78
CA THR A 36 1.61 0.51 -7.83
C THR A 36 0.43 1.32 -8.38
N ASP A 37 -0.72 0.68 -8.59
CA ASP A 37 -1.89 1.29 -9.17
C ASP A 37 -2.73 2.00 -8.10
N HIS A 38 -2.92 3.31 -8.26
CA HIS A 38 -3.64 4.14 -7.30
C HIS A 38 -5.12 3.73 -7.14
N GLU A 39 -5.74 3.13 -8.16
CA GLU A 39 -7.12 2.63 -8.06
C GLU A 39 -7.17 1.30 -7.32
N ALA A 40 -6.21 0.40 -7.56
CA ALA A 40 -6.10 -0.86 -6.84
C ALA A 40 -5.93 -0.63 -5.32
N ILE A 41 -5.04 0.28 -4.94
CA ILE A 41 -4.78 0.64 -3.54
C ILE A 41 -6.03 1.26 -2.90
N ARG A 42 -6.68 2.21 -3.60
CA ARG A 42 -7.93 2.83 -3.12
C ARG A 42 -9.03 1.82 -2.90
N ARG A 43 -9.24 0.93 -3.87
CA ARG A 43 -10.26 -0.10 -3.79
C ARG A 43 -9.96 -1.08 -2.66
N TRP A 44 -8.71 -1.51 -2.50
CA TRP A 44 -8.30 -2.39 -1.41
C TRP A 44 -8.58 -1.79 -0.03
N ALA A 45 -8.27 -0.50 0.13
CA ALA A 45 -8.53 0.24 1.35
C ALA A 45 -10.03 0.43 1.61
N ASP A 46 -10.80 0.90 0.62
CA ASP A 46 -12.24 1.12 0.70
C ASP A 46 -13.02 -0.14 1.10
N GLU A 47 -12.68 -1.30 0.52
CA GLU A 47 -13.30 -2.58 0.89
C GLU A 47 -13.10 -2.98 2.35
N ARG A 48 -12.06 -2.45 2.98
CA ARG A 48 -11.71 -2.70 4.39
C ARG A 48 -12.09 -1.53 5.29
N GLY A 49 -12.69 -0.48 4.73
CA GLY A 49 -12.97 0.79 5.39
C GLY A 49 -11.70 1.53 5.82
N ALA A 50 -10.56 1.23 5.19
CA ALA A 50 -9.27 1.77 5.58
C ALA A 50 -9.05 3.18 5.00
N GLU A 51 -8.54 4.10 5.82
CA GLU A 51 -8.34 5.50 5.43
C GLU A 51 -6.85 5.86 5.36
N PRO A 52 -6.39 6.57 4.30
CA PRO A 52 -4.98 6.94 4.14
C PRO A 52 -4.52 7.79 5.31
N SER A 53 -3.45 7.33 5.96
CA SER A 53 -2.96 7.92 7.20
C SER A 53 -1.44 7.90 7.29
N THR A 54 -0.88 8.60 8.25
CA THR A 54 0.56 8.61 8.51
C THR A 54 0.88 8.55 9.99
N VAL A 55 2.11 8.16 10.34
CA VAL A 55 2.57 8.21 11.73
C VAL A 55 3.07 9.63 12.03
N PRO A 56 2.47 10.33 13.02
CA PRO A 56 2.93 11.64 13.43
C PRO A 56 4.35 11.55 13.98
N GLY A 57 5.23 12.46 13.56
CA GLY A 57 6.64 12.48 13.95
C GLY A 57 7.52 11.48 13.20
N SER A 58 6.96 10.70 12.27
CA SER A 58 7.76 9.98 11.28
C SER A 58 8.10 10.86 10.08
N ASP A 59 7.59 12.09 10.01
CA ASP A 59 7.84 12.98 8.89
C ASP A 59 9.33 13.32 8.72
N TYR A 60 9.79 13.37 7.47
CA TYR A 60 11.16 13.72 7.13
C TYR A 60 11.16 14.75 6.01
N GLY A 61 11.69 15.94 6.30
CA GLY A 61 11.72 17.05 5.35
C GLY A 61 10.32 17.59 4.99
N GLY A 62 9.39 17.60 5.95
CA GLY A 62 8.02 18.10 5.75
C GLY A 62 7.12 17.16 4.95
N ARG A 63 7.43 15.85 4.94
CA ARG A 63 6.67 14.82 4.21
C ARG A 63 6.44 13.61 5.11
N PRO A 64 5.30 12.91 4.98
CA PRO A 64 5.01 11.73 5.78
C PRO A 64 6.10 10.67 5.59
N GLY A 65 6.74 10.21 6.68
CA GLY A 65 7.77 9.18 6.58
C GLY A 65 7.19 7.80 6.37
N ARG A 66 6.22 7.42 7.20
CA ARG A 66 5.45 6.19 7.02
C ARG A 66 4.04 6.50 6.54
N LEU A 67 3.76 6.05 5.33
CA LEU A 67 2.42 6.00 4.76
C LEU A 67 1.73 4.73 5.27
N LEU A 68 0.61 4.89 5.94
CA LEU A 68 -0.17 3.81 6.54
C LEU A 68 -1.65 3.94 6.16
N PHE A 69 -2.44 2.99 6.61
CA PHE A 69 -3.90 3.03 6.56
C PHE A 69 -4.45 2.87 7.96
N ASP A 70 -5.39 3.72 8.32
CA ASP A 70 -6.18 3.60 9.54
C ASP A 70 -7.36 2.68 9.29
N PHE A 71 -7.51 1.63 10.10
CA PHE A 71 -8.58 0.65 9.93
C PHE A 71 -9.61 0.79 11.05
N PRO A 72 -10.91 0.90 10.71
CA PRO A 72 -11.96 1.05 11.71
C PRO A 72 -12.00 -0.20 12.61
N GLY A 73 -11.91 0.02 13.93
CA GLY A 73 -11.89 -1.06 14.92
C GLY A 73 -10.48 -1.56 15.29
N TYR A 74 -9.43 -1.14 14.58
CA TYR A 74 -8.03 -1.37 14.95
C TYR A 74 -7.45 -0.11 15.62
N GLY A 75 -8.06 0.29 16.74
CA GLY A 75 -7.68 1.48 17.52
C GLY A 75 -6.46 1.22 18.40
N GLY A 76 -5.26 1.33 17.85
CA GLY A 76 -4.01 1.17 18.59
C GLY A 76 -2.95 2.22 18.27
N GLU A 77 -2.82 2.61 17.01
CA GLU A 77 -1.85 3.62 16.58
C GLU A 77 -2.50 5.00 16.48
N ARG A 78 -1.82 6.01 17.04
CA ARG A 78 -2.15 7.42 16.82
C ARG A 78 -1.72 7.77 15.40
N LEU A 79 -2.56 7.43 14.43
CA LEU A 79 -2.36 7.78 13.03
C LEU A 79 -2.98 9.15 12.74
N GLU A 80 -2.32 9.93 11.91
CA GLU A 80 -2.85 11.19 11.39
C GLU A 80 -3.45 10.95 10.02
N HIS A 81 -4.77 11.17 9.90
CA HIS A 81 -5.49 11.03 8.64
C HIS A 81 -5.01 12.09 7.65
N ILE A 82 -4.64 11.65 6.45
CA ILE A 82 -4.18 12.52 5.37
C ILE A 82 -5.03 12.34 4.13
N SER A 83 -4.96 13.27 3.17
CA SER A 83 -5.65 13.10 1.91
C SER A 83 -4.98 12.02 1.05
N TRP A 84 -5.78 11.32 0.24
CA TRP A 84 -5.26 10.42 -0.79
C TRP A 84 -4.23 11.09 -1.70
N ASP A 85 -4.39 12.39 -1.98
CA ASP A 85 -3.43 13.17 -2.75
C ASP A 85 -2.04 13.20 -2.10
N ASP A 86 -1.93 13.60 -0.81
CA ASP A 86 -0.64 13.62 -0.11
C ASP A 86 -0.02 12.23 0.07
N TRP A 87 -0.88 11.22 0.27
CA TRP A 87 -0.45 9.83 0.37
C TRP A 87 0.16 9.36 -0.96
N PHE A 88 -0.58 9.50 -2.06
CA PHE A 88 -0.12 9.10 -3.39
C PHE A 88 1.04 9.95 -3.89
N ARG A 89 1.08 11.24 -3.57
CA ARG A 89 2.19 12.12 -3.91
C ARG A 89 3.49 11.59 -3.30
N THR A 90 3.47 11.21 -2.03
CA THR A 90 4.66 10.64 -1.37
C THR A 90 5.01 9.26 -1.90
N PHE A 91 4.00 8.42 -2.16
CA PHE A 91 4.16 7.10 -2.76
C PHE A 91 4.84 7.18 -4.14
N ASP A 92 4.35 8.10 -4.98
CA ASP A 92 4.86 8.33 -6.33
C ASP A 92 6.24 8.98 -6.32
N GLU A 93 6.44 10.05 -5.55
CA GLU A 93 7.75 10.71 -5.44
C GLU A 93 8.87 9.75 -5.03
N ARG A 94 8.56 8.80 -4.13
CA ARG A 94 9.52 7.80 -3.67
C ARG A 94 9.62 6.58 -4.59
N GLY A 95 8.66 6.38 -5.49
CA GLY A 95 8.58 5.18 -6.32
C GLY A 95 8.40 3.91 -5.49
N LEU A 96 7.56 3.98 -4.46
CA LEU A 96 7.28 2.84 -3.58
C LEU A 96 6.42 1.80 -4.30
N ASN A 97 6.56 0.55 -3.87
CA ASN A 97 5.68 -0.55 -4.25
C ASN A 97 4.72 -0.85 -3.08
N PHE A 98 3.44 -1.00 -3.37
CA PHE A 98 2.44 -1.39 -2.39
C PHE A 98 2.29 -2.90 -2.37
N ILE A 99 2.88 -3.53 -1.38
CA ILE A 99 2.77 -4.97 -1.13
C ILE A 99 1.64 -5.18 -0.14
N TYR A 100 0.68 -6.03 -0.47
CA TYR A 100 -0.46 -6.32 0.39
C TYR A 100 -0.86 -7.77 0.32
N GLN A 101 -1.62 -8.22 1.31
CA GLN A 101 -2.19 -9.56 1.33
C GLN A 101 -3.71 -9.45 1.44
N GLU A 102 -4.44 -10.06 0.52
CA GLU A 102 -5.90 -10.06 0.52
C GLU A 102 -6.48 -11.01 1.56
N HIS A 103 -6.03 -12.27 1.58
CA HIS A 103 -6.43 -13.29 2.53
C HIS A 103 -5.21 -13.95 3.18
N ARG A 104 -5.38 -14.39 4.44
CA ARG A 104 -4.43 -15.27 5.12
C ARG A 104 -4.51 -16.68 4.55
N LYS A 105 -3.54 -17.52 4.91
CA LYS A 105 -3.56 -18.97 4.62
C LYS A 105 -4.84 -19.69 5.05
N ASP A 106 -5.52 -19.15 6.05
CA ASP A 106 -6.78 -19.68 6.60
C ASP A 106 -8.03 -19.23 5.80
N GLY A 107 -7.86 -18.38 4.77
CA GLY A 107 -8.95 -17.81 3.98
C GLY A 107 -9.62 -16.58 4.61
N SER A 108 -9.23 -16.19 5.82
CA SER A 108 -9.68 -14.94 6.47
C SER A 108 -9.07 -13.71 5.82
N GLN A 109 -9.80 -12.59 5.76
CA GLN A 109 -9.27 -11.33 5.21
C GLN A 109 -8.02 -10.86 5.97
N SER A 110 -7.00 -10.47 5.19
CA SER A 110 -5.78 -9.85 5.67
C SER A 110 -5.87 -8.33 5.55
N ASN A 111 -5.35 -7.66 6.57
CA ASN A 111 -5.08 -6.22 6.65
C ASN A 111 -3.57 -5.93 6.60
N PHE A 112 -2.78 -6.93 6.18
CA PHE A 112 -1.34 -6.78 6.03
C PHE A 112 -1.03 -6.00 4.77
N PHE A 113 -0.29 -4.90 4.93
CA PHE A 113 0.31 -4.15 3.85
C PHE A 113 1.71 -3.69 4.24
N GLN A 114 2.55 -3.48 3.23
CA GLN A 114 3.91 -3.01 3.36
C GLN A 114 4.25 -2.16 2.15
N LEU A 115 5.01 -1.10 2.39
CA LEU A 115 5.55 -0.26 1.33
C LEU A 115 7.02 -0.55 1.19
N GLU A 116 7.41 -1.06 0.03
CA GLU A 116 8.81 -1.36 -0.28
C GLU A 116 9.37 -0.28 -1.20
N ASN A 117 10.64 0.10 -0.96
CA ASN A 117 11.34 1.05 -1.80
C ASN A 117 12.35 0.30 -2.68
N PRO A 118 12.08 0.10 -3.98
CA PRO A 118 12.94 -0.69 -4.85
C PRO A 118 14.28 -0.01 -5.16
N HIS A 119 14.33 1.32 -5.06
CA HIS A 119 15.55 2.11 -5.17
C HIS A 119 16.34 2.20 -3.85
N GLY A 120 15.87 1.58 -2.76
CA GLY A 120 16.40 1.72 -1.41
C GLY A 120 17.21 0.50 -0.97
N GLY A 121 18.39 0.33 -1.55
CA GLY A 121 19.45 -0.40 -0.86
C GLY A 121 19.93 0.43 0.33
N ASP A 122 19.86 -0.18 1.51
CA ASP A 122 20.61 0.14 2.73
C ASP A 122 20.14 1.28 3.64
N GLY A 123 20.04 0.96 4.93
CA GLY A 123 19.76 1.90 6.01
C GLY A 123 19.50 1.28 7.39
N GLY A 124 20.34 0.34 7.84
CA GLY A 124 20.69 0.12 9.27
C GLY A 124 19.72 -0.62 10.18
#